data_AF-A0A2U1LIQ4-F1
#
_entry.id   AF-A0A2U1LIQ4-F1
#
_cell.length_a   1.000
_cell.length_b   1.000
_cell.length_c   1.000
_cell.angle_alpha   90.00
_cell.angle_beta   90.00
_cell.angle_gamma   90.00
#
_symmetry.space_group_name_H-M   'P 1'
#
loop_
_entity.id
_entity.type
_entity.pdbx_description
1 polymer ?
#
loop_
_entity_poly.entity_id
_entity_poly.type
_entity_poly.pdbx_seq_one_letter_code
_entity_poly.pdbx_strand_id
1 'polypeptide(L)'
;MNIHLGKALCRLLLNNICEVFNSQLNDVRDKSIITCLEYIREYLMKRIVVVQQIIEKSVGQLTPTVQAMFDANKKEATDCVVEWIEASLYKVSVPNEDHCVVNMDRK
;
A
#
# COMPACT_ATOMS: atom_id res chain seq x y z
N MET A 1 -2.86 7.57 21.92
CA MET A 1 -2.30 6.92 20.71
C MET A 1 -3.32 6.95 19.57
N ASN A 2 -3.19 7.97 18.71
CA ASN A 2 -3.48 8.03 17.28
C ASN A 2 -4.78 7.47 16.64
N ILE A 3 -5.95 7.88 17.13
CA ILE A 3 -7.24 7.61 16.44
C ILE A 3 -7.33 8.35 15.09
N HIS A 4 -6.65 9.50 14.96
CA HIS A 4 -6.69 10.34 13.76
C HIS A 4 -5.85 9.77 12.60
N LEU A 5 -4.65 9.24 12.86
CA LEU A 5 -3.83 8.58 11.82
C LEU A 5 -4.45 7.27 11.34
N GLY A 6 -5.01 6.46 12.25
CA GLY A 6 -5.71 5.22 11.87
C GLY A 6 -6.91 5.49 10.95
N LYS A 7 -7.67 6.56 11.22
CA LYS A 7 -8.75 7.02 10.33
C LYS A 7 -8.21 7.53 8.99
N ALA A 8 -7.12 8.28 8.96
CA ALA A 8 -6.53 8.79 7.74
C ALA A 8 -6.03 7.65 6.82
N LEU A 9 -5.31 6.67 7.37
CA LEU A 9 -4.83 5.50 6.64
C LEU A 9 -5.98 4.68 6.05
N CYS A 10 -7.03 4.46 6.83
CA CYS A 10 -8.23 3.75 6.37
C CYS A 10 -8.91 4.50 5.20
N ARG A 11 -8.99 5.83 5.26
CA ARG A 11 -9.57 6.64 4.17
C ARG A 11 -8.73 6.56 2.88
N LEU A 12 -7.41 6.59 2.99
CA LEU A 12 -6.52 6.44 1.83
C LEU A 12 -6.68 5.06 1.18
N LEU A 13 -6.71 4.00 1.98
CA LEU A 13 -6.93 2.64 1.49
C LEU A 13 -8.30 2.48 0.83
N LEU A 14 -9.36 2.97 1.49
CA LEU A 14 -10.71 2.92 0.96
C LEU A 14 -10.80 3.67 -0.38
N ASN A 15 -10.21 4.86 -0.44
CA ASN A 15 -10.20 5.66 -1.66
C ASN A 15 -9.51 4.93 -2.81
N ASN A 16 -8.34 4.33 -2.55
CA ASN A 16 -7.62 3.55 -3.55
C ASN A 16 -8.47 2.36 -4.07
N ILE A 17 -9.08 1.59 -3.16
CA ILE A 17 -9.94 0.47 -3.54
C ILE A 17 -11.13 0.95 -4.39
N CYS A 18 -11.75 2.07 -4.01
CA CYS A 18 -12.85 2.68 -4.75
C CYS A 18 -12.42 3.16 -6.14
N GLU A 19 -11.27 3.83 -6.27
CA GLU A 19 -10.73 4.29 -7.55
C GLU A 19 -10.48 3.12 -8.50
N VAL A 20 -9.82 2.07 -8.00
CA VAL A 20 -9.57 0.86 -8.79
C VAL A 20 -10.89 0.23 -9.21
N PHE A 21 -11.84 0.01 -8.29
CA PHE A 21 -13.12 -0.60 -8.63
C PHE A 21 -13.92 0.24 -9.63
N ASN A 22 -14.02 1.55 -9.42
CA ASN A 22 -14.74 2.47 -10.30
C ASN A 22 -14.14 2.49 -11.70
N SER A 23 -12.80 2.41 -11.83
CA SER A 23 -12.14 2.35 -13.14
C SER A 23 -12.59 1.16 -13.98
N GLN A 24 -12.90 0.02 -13.35
CA GLN A 24 -13.35 -1.20 -14.06
C GLN A 24 -14.77 -1.04 -14.61
N LEU A 25 -15.56 -0.12 -14.05
CA LEU A 25 -16.94 0.09 -14.45
C LEU A 25 -17.11 1.11 -15.57
N ASN A 26 -16.05 1.81 -15.97
CA ASN A 26 -16.11 2.89 -16.95
C ASN A 26 -16.83 2.48 -18.26
N ASP A 27 -16.59 1.27 -18.75
CA ASP A 27 -17.15 0.80 -20.03
C ASP A 27 -18.53 0.14 -19.92
N VAL A 28 -19.06 -0.03 -18.71
CA VAL A 28 -20.32 -0.76 -18.45
C VAL A 28 -21.35 0.06 -17.67
N ARG A 29 -20.93 1.13 -17.00
CA ARG A 29 -21.80 1.97 -16.16
C ARG A 29 -22.91 2.69 -16.92
N ASP A 30 -22.71 2.95 -18.21
CA ASP A 30 -23.70 3.60 -19.09
C ASP A 30 -24.61 2.60 -19.80
N LYS A 31 -24.44 1.29 -19.55
CA LYS A 31 -25.28 0.22 -20.09
C LYS A 31 -26.48 -0.03 -19.19
N SER A 32 -27.35 -0.96 -19.59
CA SER A 32 -28.47 -1.39 -18.75
C SER A 32 -27.97 -1.88 -17.38
N ILE A 33 -28.78 -1.68 -16.33
CA ILE A 33 -28.46 -2.12 -14.97
C ILE A 33 -28.15 -3.63 -14.92
N ILE A 34 -28.85 -4.43 -15.71
CA ILE A 34 -28.64 -5.88 -15.82
C ILE A 34 -27.23 -6.17 -16.32
N THR A 35 -26.82 -5.54 -17.41
CA THR A 35 -25.48 -5.70 -17.99
C THR A 35 -24.38 -5.28 -17.02
N CYS A 36 -24.57 -4.18 -16.29
CA CYS A 36 -23.60 -3.72 -15.29
C CYS A 36 -23.45 -4.73 -14.13
N LEU A 37 -24.56 -5.29 -13.64
CA LEU A 37 -24.55 -6.28 -12.56
C LEU A 37 -23.92 -7.61 -13.00
N GLU A 38 -24.20 -8.06 -14.23
CA GLU A 38 -23.56 -9.26 -14.81
C GLU A 38 -22.04 -9.08 -14.90
N TYR A 39 -21.58 -7.92 -15.39
CA TYR A 39 -20.16 -7.59 -15.43
C TYR A 39 -19.53 -7.59 -14.04
N ILE A 40 -20.15 -6.93 -13.06
CA ILE A 40 -19.63 -6.87 -11.68
C ILE A 40 -19.48 -8.28 -11.11
N ARG A 41 -20.49 -9.13 -11.27
CA ARG A 41 -20.46 -10.51 -10.80
C ARG A 41 -19.30 -11.28 -11.41
N GLU A 42 -19.17 -11.26 -12.74
CA GLU A 42 -18.08 -11.95 -13.43
C GLU A 42 -16.71 -11.42 -13.04
N TYR A 43 -16.57 -10.10 -12.97
CA TYR A 43 -15.34 -9.43 -12.57
C TYR A 43 -14.91 -9.87 -11.17
N LEU A 44 -15.80 -9.83 -10.19
CA LEU A 44 -15.51 -10.22 -8.81
C LEU A 44 -15.14 -11.71 -8.71
N MET A 45 -15.86 -12.60 -9.41
CA MET A 45 -15.54 -14.03 -9.43
C MET A 45 -14.13 -14.28 -9.99
N LYS A 46 -13.79 -13.67 -11.14
CA LYS A 46 -12.46 -13.79 -11.75
C LYS A 46 -11.38 -13.22 -10.83
N ARG A 47 -11.62 -12.05 -10.23
CA ARG A 47 -10.69 -11.38 -9.31
C ARG A 47 -10.38 -12.22 -8.08
N ILE A 48 -11.38 -12.85 -7.46
CA ILE A 48 -11.18 -13.71 -6.28
C ILE A 48 -10.22 -14.85 -6.61
N VAL A 49 -10.45 -15.55 -7.73
CA VAL A 49 -9.59 -16.66 -8.16
C VAL A 49 -8.16 -16.18 -8.43
N VAL A 50 -7.99 -15.05 -9.13
CA VAL A 50 -6.66 -14.48 -9.39
C VAL A 50 -5.95 -14.10 -8.09
N VAL A 51 -6.65 -13.47 -7.13
CA VAL A 51 -6.08 -13.09 -5.83
C VAL A 51 -5.65 -14.33 -5.05
N GLN A 52 -6.48 -15.39 -5.03
CA GLN A 52 -6.12 -16.65 -4.38
C GLN A 52 -4.86 -17.27 -4.99
N GLN A 53 -4.77 -17.33 -6.32
CA GLN A 53 -3.56 -17.83 -7.02
C GLN A 53 -2.30 -17.01 -6.70
N ILE A 54 -2.43 -15.69 -6.52
CA ILE A 54 -1.31 -14.84 -6.12
C ILE A 54 -0.89 -15.15 -4.68
N ILE A 55 -1.86 -15.30 -3.77
CA ILE A 55 -1.61 -15.65 -2.36
C ILE A 55 -0.93 -17.02 -2.27
N GLU A 56 -1.39 -18.02 -3.01
CA GLU A 56 -0.78 -19.36 -3.05
C GLU A 56 0.68 -19.34 -3.53
N LYS A 57 1.02 -18.42 -4.45
CA LYS A 57 2.41 -18.23 -4.94
C LYS A 57 3.25 -17.35 -4.02
N SER A 58 2.66 -16.74 -3.00
CA SER A 58 3.36 -15.85 -2.08
C SER A 58 4.18 -16.68 -1.09
N VAL A 59 5.49 -16.44 -1.02
CA VAL A 59 6.41 -17.19 -0.15
C VAL A 59 6.38 -16.67 1.30
N GLY A 60 5.71 -15.53 1.56
CA GLY A 60 5.63 -14.89 2.86
C GLY A 60 4.32 -14.13 3.09
N GLN A 61 4.33 -13.23 4.08
CA GLN A 61 3.14 -12.45 4.47
C GLN A 61 2.72 -11.41 3.44
N LEU A 62 3.62 -11.05 2.52
CA LEU A 62 3.40 -10.05 1.49
C LEU A 62 3.20 -10.74 0.14
N THR A 63 2.28 -10.18 -0.65
CA THR A 63 2.14 -10.56 -2.05
C THR A 63 3.42 -10.20 -2.82
N PRO A 64 3.74 -10.88 -3.95
CA PRO A 64 5.02 -10.68 -4.63
C PRO A 64 5.31 -9.24 -5.01
N THR A 65 4.28 -8.48 -5.42
CA THR A 65 4.41 -7.06 -5.75
C THR A 65 4.79 -6.22 -4.53
N VAL A 66 4.10 -6.42 -3.41
CA VAL A 66 4.38 -5.66 -2.18
C VAL A 66 5.73 -6.05 -1.59
N GLN A 67 6.10 -7.33 -1.68
CA GLN A 67 7.43 -7.80 -1.29
C GLN A 67 8.52 -7.13 -2.13
N ALA A 68 8.37 -7.08 -3.46
CA ALA A 68 9.34 -6.42 -4.34
C ALA A 68 9.48 -4.91 -4.05
N MET A 69 8.37 -4.22 -3.77
CA MET A 69 8.40 -2.81 -3.35
C MET A 69 9.10 -2.64 -2.00
N PHE A 70 8.82 -3.51 -1.04
CA PHE A 70 9.47 -3.49 0.26
C PHE A 70 10.98 -3.74 0.15
N ASP A 71 11.39 -4.70 -0.66
CA ASP A 71 12.80 -5.02 -0.87
C ASP A 71 13.54 -3.89 -1.60
N ALA A 72 12.89 -3.21 -2.55
CA ALA A 72 13.43 -2.01 -3.19
C ALA A 72 13.65 -0.89 -2.18
N ASN A 73 12.64 -0.57 -1.36
CA ASN A 73 12.75 0.44 -0.31
C ASN A 73 13.83 0.08 0.73
N LYS A 74 13.95 -1.21 1.10
CA LYS A 74 14.98 -1.70 2.01
C LYS A 74 16.37 -1.50 1.42
N LYS A 75 16.54 -1.76 0.11
CA LYS A 75 17.79 -1.55 -0.59
C LYS A 75 18.18 -0.08 -0.59
N GLU A 76 17.25 0.82 -0.91
CA GLU A 76 17.49 2.27 -0.85
C GLU A 76 17.84 2.73 0.56
N ALA A 77 17.15 2.20 1.58
CA ALA A 77 17.43 2.51 2.98
C ALA A 77 18.77 1.95 3.49
N THR A 78 19.47 1.10 2.71
CA THR A 78 20.78 0.55 3.13
C THR A 78 21.86 1.62 3.20
N ASP A 79 21.71 2.70 2.41
CA ASP A 79 22.65 3.82 2.42
C ASP A 79 22.39 4.79 3.58
N CYS A 80 21.29 4.61 4.34
CA CYS A 80 20.99 5.43 5.51
C CYS A 80 21.86 5.04 6.71
N VAL A 81 22.59 6.01 7.24
CA VAL A 81 23.26 5.93 8.53
C VAL A 81 22.34 6.51 9.59
N VAL A 82 22.09 5.74 10.66
CA VAL A 82 21.23 6.15 11.78
C VAL A 82 22.07 6.27 13.04
N GLU A 83 22.09 7.48 13.60
CA GLU A 83 22.79 7.80 14.84
C GLU A 83 21.76 8.14 15.93
N TRP A 84 21.88 7.50 17.09
CA TRP A 84 21.09 7.86 18.27
C TRP A 84 21.67 9.13 18.92
N ILE A 85 20.81 10.09 19.25
CA ILE A 85 21.21 11.34 19.92
C ILE A 85 20.83 11.29 21.41
N GLU A 86 19.54 11.40 21.70
CA GLU A 86 19.02 11.42 23.06
C GLU A 86 17.54 11.01 23.04
N ALA A 87 17.11 10.26 24.08
CA ALA A 87 15.75 9.73 24.20
C ALA A 87 15.33 9.01 22.91
N SER A 88 14.34 9.55 22.19
CA SER A 88 13.80 8.99 20.94
C SER A 88 14.17 9.81 19.71
N LEU A 89 15.21 10.64 19.81
CA LEU A 89 15.76 11.41 18.69
C LEU A 89 16.87 10.63 18.00
N TYR A 90 16.69 10.45 16.70
CA TYR A 90 17.65 9.80 15.82
C TYR A 90 18.00 10.73 14.68
N LYS A 91 19.27 10.86 14.37
CA LYS A 91 19.74 11.50 13.14
C LYS A 91 19.84 10.44 12.07
N VAL A 92 19.18 10.67 10.95
CA VAL A 92 19.29 9.83 9.76
C VAL A 92 20.00 10.64 8.69
N SER A 93 21.05 10.09 8.11
CA SER A 93 21.84 10.73 7.05
C SER A 93 22.13 9.74 5.93
N VAL A 94 22.05 10.19 4.69
CA VAL A 94 22.53 9.46 3.51
C VAL A 94 23.86 10.10 3.05
N PRO A 95 24.87 9.32 2.65
CA PRO A 95 26.15 9.87 2.18
C PRO A 95 25.95 10.92 1.08
N ASN A 96 26.50 12.12 1.30
CA ASN A 96 26.42 13.29 0.40
C ASN A 96 25.03 13.93 0.25
N GLU A 97 24.09 13.60 1.13
CA GLU A 97 22.77 14.24 1.16
C GLU A 97 22.49 14.92 2.51
N ASP A 98 21.35 15.60 2.59
CA ASP A 98 20.88 16.25 3.81
C ASP A 98 20.55 15.22 4.90
N HIS A 99 20.77 15.60 6.16
CA HIS A 99 20.42 14.79 7.32
C HIS A 99 19.10 15.28 7.92
N CYS A 100 18.29 14.34 8.40
CA CYS A 100 17.05 14.65 9.12
C CYS A 100 17.13 14.14 10.57
N VAL A 101 16.56 14.90 11.50
CA VAL A 101 16.38 14.44 12.89
C VAL A 101 14.95 13.96 13.06
N VAL A 102 14.82 12.66 13.33
CA VAL A 102 13.55 11.96 13.48
C VAL A 102 13.30 11.70 14.95
N ASN A 103 12.14 12.11 15.45
CA ASN A 103 11.67 11.75 16.79
C ASN A 103 10.74 10.53 16.69
N MET A 104 11.18 9.38 17.19
CA MET A 104 10.42 8.12 17.10
C MET A 104 9.24 8.03 18.08
N ASP A 105 9.13 8.93 19.07
CA ASP A 105 7.96 9.05 19.95
C ASP A 105 6.85 9.91 19.34
N ARG A 106 7.18 10.75 18.36
CA ARG A 106 6.19 11.48 17.58
C ARG A 106 5.58 10.54 16.53
N LYS A 107 4.43 9.96 16.88
CA LYS A 107 3.58 9.18 15.96
C LYS A 107 2.83 10.03 14.95
#